data_AF-A0A2J8AIA9-F1
#
_entry.id   AF-A0A2J8AIA9-F1
#
_cell.length_a   1.000
_cell.length_b   1.000
_cell.length_c   1.000
_cell.angle_alpha   90.00
_cell.angle_beta   90.00
_cell.angle_gamma   90.00
#
_symmetry.space_group_name_H-M   'P 1'
#
loop_
_entity.id
_entity.type
_entity.pdbx_description
1 polymer ?
#
loop_
_entity_poly.entity_id
_entity_poly.type
_entity_poly.pdbx_seq_one_letter_code
_entity_poly.pdbx_strand_id
1 'polypeptide(L)'
;MHPALIPEKHPMCGKYMEALVQCRKENPYRKFVGVCSEITWELSACLKEEKKGVREPRQQRYHERWAQKRLDDQARMEQLKGGSGGLEGGPDATEAAAGASASE
;
A
#
# COMPACT_ATOMS: atom_id res chain seq x y z
N MET A 1 19.18 5.08 -9.43
CA MET A 1 17.74 5.18 -9.75
C MET A 1 17.28 6.60 -9.41
N HIS A 2 17.20 7.50 -10.39
CA HIS A 2 16.61 8.84 -10.23
C HIS A 2 15.09 8.67 -10.40
N PRO A 3 14.28 8.74 -9.32
CA PRO A 3 12.83 8.72 -9.49
C PRO A 3 12.43 9.89 -10.40
N ALA A 4 11.40 9.71 -11.22
CA ALA A 4 10.91 10.76 -12.10
C ALA A 4 10.56 11.98 -11.24
N LEU A 5 11.25 13.09 -11.49
CA LEU A 5 11.05 14.38 -10.82
C LEU A 5 9.77 15.02 -11.35
N ILE A 6 8.65 14.41 -11.02
CA ILE A 6 7.34 14.93 -11.40
C ILE A 6 6.94 15.92 -10.31
N PRO A 7 6.84 17.24 -10.61
CA PRO A 7 6.58 18.27 -9.61
C PRO A 7 5.29 18.03 -8.82
N GLU A 8 4.28 17.43 -9.43
CA GLU A 8 3.02 17.08 -8.77
C GLU A 8 3.15 16.03 -7.66
N LYS A 9 4.23 15.23 -7.64
CA LYS A 9 4.45 14.18 -6.64
C LYS A 9 5.30 14.63 -5.45
N HIS A 10 5.91 15.82 -5.54
CA HIS A 10 6.91 16.31 -4.59
C HIS A 10 6.70 17.80 -4.26
N PRO A 11 5.58 18.18 -3.62
CA PRO A 11 5.24 19.57 -3.33
C PRO A 11 6.30 20.27 -2.43
N MET A 12 6.97 19.51 -1.56
CA MET A 12 8.02 20.06 -0.68
C MET A 12 9.33 20.38 -1.40
N CYS A 13 9.66 19.63 -2.45
CA CYS A 13 10.92 19.74 -3.16
C CYS A 13 10.82 20.54 -4.48
N GLY A 14 9.65 21.14 -4.76
CA GLY A 14 9.37 21.96 -5.95
C GLY A 14 10.41 23.07 -6.18
N LYS A 15 10.73 23.81 -5.13
CA LYS A 15 11.72 24.91 -5.16
C LYS A 15 13.11 24.49 -5.66
N TYR A 16 13.58 23.30 -5.28
CA TYR A 16 14.88 22.78 -5.71
C TYR A 16 14.84 22.27 -7.15
N MET A 17 13.68 21.76 -7.60
CA MET A 17 13.48 21.36 -8.99
C MET A 17 13.48 22.57 -9.92
N GLU A 18 12.80 23.65 -9.55
CA GLU A 18 12.80 24.91 -10.29
C GLU A 18 14.20 25.51 -10.38
N ALA A 19 14.92 25.57 -9.25
CA ALA A 19 16.31 26.02 -9.22
C ALA A 19 17.22 25.17 -10.12
N LEU A 20 17.02 23.85 -10.16
CA LEU A 20 17.79 22.96 -11.03
C LEU A 20 17.48 23.21 -12.51
N VAL A 21 16.20 23.39 -12.85
CA VAL A 21 15.76 23.71 -14.22
C VAL A 21 16.34 25.04 -14.66
N GLN A 22 16.33 26.05 -13.78
CA GLN A 22 16.89 27.36 -14.07
C GLN A 22 18.41 27.29 -14.27
N CYS A 23 19.14 26.59 -13.39
CA CYS A 23 20.59 26.38 -13.54
C CYS A 23 20.94 25.68 -14.86
N ARG A 24 20.16 24.67 -15.26
CA ARG A 24 20.35 23.97 -16.54
C ARG A 24 20.00 24.82 -17.77
N LYS A 25 19.00 25.72 -17.66
CA LYS A 25 18.65 26.68 -18.73
C LYS A 25 19.76 27.71 -18.94
N GLU A 26 20.33 28.22 -17.86
CA GLU A 26 21.41 29.22 -17.91
C GLU A 26 22.75 28.60 -18.31
N ASN A 27 22.97 27.32 -18.00
CA ASN A 27 24.24 26.63 -18.23
C ASN A 27 24.10 25.34 -19.05
N PRO A 28 23.61 25.40 -20.30
CA PRO A 28 23.36 24.21 -21.12
C PRO A 28 24.65 23.42 -21.43
N TYR A 29 25.77 24.13 -21.60
CA TYR A 29 27.08 23.53 -21.89
C TYR A 29 27.86 23.16 -20.62
N ARG A 30 27.61 23.83 -19.49
CA ARG A 30 28.32 23.55 -18.22
C ARG A 30 27.69 22.43 -17.38
N LYS A 31 26.65 21.76 -17.90
CA LYS A 31 26.05 20.59 -17.27
C LYS A 31 27.08 19.48 -16.97
N PHE A 32 28.15 19.41 -17.74
CA PHE A 32 29.21 18.41 -17.62
C PHE A 32 30.33 18.81 -16.64
N VAL A 33 30.35 20.06 -16.19
CA VAL A 33 31.41 20.60 -15.31
C VAL A 33 30.96 20.65 -13.84
N GLY A 34 29.76 20.15 -13.54
CA GLY A 34 29.25 20.05 -12.16
C GLY A 34 28.68 21.34 -11.57
N VAL A 35 28.45 22.39 -12.36
CA VAL A 35 27.96 23.70 -11.87
C VAL A 35 26.63 23.60 -11.12
N CYS A 36 25.74 22.70 -11.55
CA CYS A 36 24.44 22.49 -10.89
C CYS A 36 24.45 21.32 -9.89
N SER A 37 25.63 20.81 -9.49
CA SER A 37 25.74 19.63 -8.63
C SER A 37 25.24 19.85 -7.20
N GLU A 38 25.48 21.03 -6.63
CA GLU A 38 24.99 21.43 -5.30
C GLU A 38 23.45 21.41 -5.24
N ILE A 39 22.79 22.07 -6.21
CA ILE A 39 21.32 22.07 -6.32
C ILE A 39 20.78 20.64 -6.50
N THR A 40 21.50 19.80 -7.25
CA THR A 40 21.13 18.39 -7.45
C THR A 40 21.25 17.60 -6.13
N TRP A 41 22.23 17.91 -5.30
CA TRP A 41 22.42 17.30 -3.99
C TRP A 41 21.31 17.69 -3.01
N GLU A 42 20.99 18.98 -2.92
CA GLU A 42 19.92 19.50 -2.07
C GLU A 42 18.55 18.90 -2.43
N LEU A 43 18.26 18.86 -3.73
CA LEU A 43 17.08 18.20 -4.26
C LEU A 43 17.03 16.72 -3.86
N SER A 44 18.16 16.02 -3.97
CA SER A 44 18.25 14.60 -3.58
C SER A 44 18.07 14.38 -2.08
N ALA A 45 18.54 15.31 -1.25
CA ALA A 45 18.34 15.29 0.20
C ALA A 45 16.85 15.49 0.54
N CYS A 46 16.22 16.51 -0.04
CA CYS A 46 14.79 16.79 0.14
C CYS A 46 13.91 15.58 -0.25
N LEU A 47 14.17 14.97 -1.41
CA LEU A 47 13.41 13.79 -1.87
C LEU A 47 13.59 12.57 -0.95
N LYS A 48 14.77 12.42 -0.33
CA LYS A 48 15.00 11.36 0.65
C LYS A 48 14.21 11.59 1.93
N GLU A 49 14.12 12.83 2.39
CA GLU A 49 13.36 13.21 3.59
C GLU A 49 11.86 13.01 3.37
N GLU A 50 11.33 13.51 2.26
CA GLU A 50 9.92 13.32 1.91
C GLU A 50 9.57 11.83 1.78
N LYS A 51 10.45 11.04 1.14
CA LYS A 51 10.27 9.59 1.04
C LYS A 51 10.34 8.90 2.40
N LYS A 52 11.18 9.34 3.33
CA LYS A 52 11.21 8.81 4.71
C LYS A 52 9.90 9.11 5.43
N GLY A 53 9.40 10.34 5.33
CA GLY A 53 8.12 10.75 5.92
C GLY A 53 6.92 9.94 5.41
N VAL A 54 6.90 9.60 4.11
CA VAL A 54 5.83 8.74 3.53
C VAL A 54 6.04 7.25 3.86
N ARG A 55 7.29 6.81 4.05
CA ARG A 55 7.63 5.40 4.30
C ARG A 55 7.20 4.96 5.71
N GLU A 56 7.41 5.80 6.71
CA GLU A 56 7.09 5.48 8.11
C GLU A 56 5.61 5.08 8.34
N PRO A 57 4.60 5.88 7.95
CA PRO A 57 3.20 5.51 8.13
C PRO A 57 2.81 4.32 7.25
N ARG A 58 3.44 4.15 6.08
CA ARG A 58 3.24 2.97 5.23
C ARG A 58 3.72 1.69 5.91
N GLN A 59 4.86 1.76 6.62
CA GLN A 59 5.39 0.60 7.33
C GLN A 59 4.53 0.26 8.55
N GLN A 60 4.09 1.25 9.33
CA GLN A 60 3.16 1.02 10.44
C GLN A 60 1.89 0.31 9.97
N ARG A 61 1.23 0.83 8.91
CA ARG A 61 0.06 0.19 8.28
C ARG A 61 0.33 -1.20 7.72
N TYR A 62 1.56 -1.49 7.31
CA TYR A 62 1.94 -2.83 6.87
C TYR A 62 2.02 -3.79 8.06
N HIS A 63 2.67 -3.38 9.16
CA HIS A 63 2.76 -4.18 10.38
C HIS A 63 1.39 -4.45 11.01
N GLU A 64 0.52 -3.43 11.07
CA GLU A 64 -0.86 -3.59 11.57
C GLU A 64 -1.65 -4.61 10.76
N ARG A 65 -1.65 -4.48 9.42
CA ARG A 65 -2.31 -5.44 8.53
C ARG A 65 -1.73 -6.83 8.63
N TRP A 66 -0.42 -6.95 8.82
CA TRP A 66 0.24 -8.24 8.97
C TRP A 66 -0.13 -8.88 10.32
N ALA A 67 -0.21 -8.10 11.39
CA ALA A 67 -0.66 -8.56 12.69
C ALA A 67 -2.12 -9.04 12.65
N GLN A 68 -3.02 -8.27 12.02
CA GLN A 68 -4.42 -8.65 11.80
C GLN A 68 -4.52 -9.96 11.01
N LYS A 69 -3.81 -10.07 9.88
CA LYS A 69 -3.82 -11.28 9.06
C LYS A 69 -3.37 -12.53 9.82
N ARG A 70 -2.41 -12.41 10.75
CA ARG A 70 -2.00 -13.54 11.60
C ARG A 70 -3.10 -13.97 12.55
N LEU A 71 -3.82 -13.03 13.15
CA LEU A 71 -4.95 -13.33 14.05
C LEU A 71 -6.08 -13.99 13.27
N ASP A 72 -6.41 -13.49 12.08
CA ASP A 72 -7.44 -14.06 11.22
C ASP A 72 -7.09 -15.48 10.76
N ASP A 73 -5.82 -15.74 10.39
CA ASP A 73 -5.40 -17.08 9.99
C ASP A 73 -5.40 -18.05 11.18
N GLN A 74 -5.04 -17.58 12.38
CA GLN A 74 -5.16 -18.38 13.60
C GLN A 74 -6.63 -18.73 13.90
N ALA A 75 -7.54 -17.77 13.81
CA ALA A 75 -8.97 -18.00 14.00
C ALA A 75 -9.56 -18.94 12.92
N ARG A 76 -9.13 -18.81 11.67
CA ARG A 76 -9.51 -19.72 10.58
C ARG A 76 -9.05 -21.15 10.85
N MET A 77 -7.83 -21.33 11.35
CA MET A 77 -7.31 -22.65 11.72
C MET A 77 -8.06 -23.26 12.91
N GLU A 78 -8.45 -22.44 13.89
CA GLU A 78 -9.26 -22.90 15.03
C GLU A 78 -10.66 -23.36 14.61
N GLN A 79 -11.32 -22.63 13.69
CA GLN A 79 -12.59 -23.05 13.11
C GLN A 79 -12.48 -24.37 12.35
N LEU A 80 -11.42 -24.56 11.56
CA LEU A 80 -11.19 -25.83 10.84
C LEU A 80 -10.94 -26.99 11.81
N LYS A 81 -10.24 -26.75 12.92
CA LYS A 81 -9.97 -27.75 13.96
C LYS A 81 -11.23 -28.08 14.79
N GLY A 82 -12.09 -27.09 15.04
CA GLY A 82 -13.39 -27.29 15.70
C GLY A 82 -14.42 -27.98 14.81
N GLY A 83 -14.38 -27.73 13.50
CA GLY A 83 -15.23 -28.36 12.50
C GLY A 83 -14.89 -29.82 12.19
N SER A 84 -13.70 -30.30 12.56
CA SER A 84 -13.32 -31.72 12.42
C SER A 84 -13.90 -32.64 13.51
N GLY A 85 -14.79 -32.14 14.39
CA GLY A 85 -15.47 -32.91 15.44
C GLY A 85 -16.93 -33.29 15.16
N GLY A 86 -17.43 -33.14 13.93
CA GLY A 86 -18.85 -33.37 13.60
C GLY A 86 -19.03 -34.20 12.33
N LEU A 87 -18.57 -35.45 12.35
CA LEU A 87 -18.85 -36.46 11.33
C LEU A 87 -19.51 -37.69 11.98
N GLU A 88 -20.48 -37.48 12.88
CA GLU A 88 -21.36 -38.55 13.35
C GLU A 88 -22.78 -37.99 13.56
N GLY A 89 -23.77 -38.59 12.88
CA GLY A 89 -25.20 -38.41 13.15
C GLY A 89 -26.07 -37.94 11.99
N GLY A 90 -26.19 -38.75 10.92
CA GLY A 90 -27.45 -38.77 10.16
C GLY A 90 -28.51 -39.50 10.96
N PRO A 91 -29.78 -39.04 10.93
CA PRO A 91 -30.79 -39.95 10.41
C PRO A 91 -31.79 -39.28 9.46
N ASP A 92 -32.23 -40.13 8.52
CA ASP A 92 -33.54 -40.16 7.87
C ASP A 92 -34.05 -38.97 7.07
N ALA A 93 -33.99 -39.17 5.75
CA ALA A 93 -35.13 -38.86 4.90
C ALA A 93 -36.37 -39.61 5.41
N THR A 94 -37.50 -38.91 5.63
CA THR A 94 -38.85 -39.38 5.27
C THR A 94 -39.93 -38.35 5.63
N GLU A 95 -40.88 -38.18 4.71
CA GLU A 95 -42.25 -37.66 4.89
C GLU A 95 -42.45 -36.17 5.25
N ALA A 96 -43.37 -35.42 4.64
CA ALA A 96 -44.39 -35.73 3.67
C ALA A 96 -44.80 -34.45 2.92
N ALA A 97 -45.01 -34.59 1.62
CA ALA A 97 -45.87 -33.69 0.87
C ALA A 97 -47.31 -33.84 1.37
N ALA A 98 -48.03 -32.74 1.62
CA ALA A 98 -49.44 -32.56 1.26
C ALA A 98 -50.02 -31.25 1.82
N GLY A 99 -50.56 -30.42 0.91
CA GLY A 99 -51.84 -29.75 1.10
C GLY A 99 -51.88 -28.44 1.90
N ALA A 100 -52.13 -27.34 1.20
CA ALA A 100 -53.38 -26.58 1.35
C ALA A 100 -53.39 -25.37 0.41
N SER A 101 -54.19 -25.51 -0.65
CA SER A 101 -54.95 -24.41 -1.23
C SER A 101 -55.79 -23.70 -0.17
N ALA A 102 -55.78 -22.37 -0.12
CA ALA A 102 -56.95 -21.55 0.21
C ALA A 102 -56.67 -20.07 -0.06
N SER A 103 -57.65 -19.45 -0.71
CA SER A 103 -57.77 -18.06 -1.12
C SER A 103 -57.86 -17.07 0.04
N GLU A 104 -57.60 -15.78 -0.23
CA GLU A 104 -58.64 -14.73 -0.22
C GLU A 104 -58.20 -13.53 -1.08
#